data_AF-A0A497NDY1-F1
#
_entry.id   AF-A0A497NDY1-F1
#
_cell.length_a   1.000
_cell.length_b   1.000
_cell.length_c   1.000
_cell.angle_alpha   90.00
_cell.angle_beta   90.00
_cell.angle_gamma   90.00
#
_symmetry.space_group_name_H-M   'P 1'
#
loop_
_entity.id
_entity.type
_entity.pdbx_description
1 polymer ?
#
loop_
_entity_poly.entity_id
_entity_poly.type
_entity_poly.pdbx_seq_one_letter_code
_entity_poly.pdbx_strand_id
1 'polypeptide(L)' 'RDWQVVLTTHSYDVLERLVAIEPEDASVVVLKKGPDDVLEPKVLSLDELRDMMESHVDVRKVVDIQGSQGP' A
#
# COMPACT_ATOMS: atom_id res chain seq x y z
N ARG A 1 11.38 -17.38 -17.74
CA ARG A 1 11.85 -17.47 -16.34
C ARG A 1 10.76 -16.83 -15.50
N ASP A 2 10.44 -17.43 -14.38
CA ASP A 2 9.58 -16.78 -13.39
C ASP A 2 10.42 -15.70 -12.72
N TRP A 3 10.04 -14.45 -12.93
CA TRP A 3 10.74 -13.29 -12.38
C TRP A 3 9.88 -12.66 -11.31
N GLN A 4 10.46 -12.48 -10.12
CA GLN A 4 9.89 -11.60 -9.12
C GLN A 4 10.18 -10.14 -9.51
N VAL A 5 9.14 -9.33 -9.57
CA VAL A 5 9.24 -7.90 -9.90
C VAL A 5 8.99 -7.08 -8.64
N VAL A 6 9.90 -6.14 -8.36
CA VAL A 6 9.73 -5.16 -7.27
C VAL A 6 9.71 -3.77 -7.90
N LEU A 7 8.67 -2.99 -7.59
CA LEU A 7 8.51 -1.62 -8.02
C LEU A 7 8.35 -0.71 -6.81
N THR A 8 9.04 0.44 -6.83
CA THR A 8 8.90 1.49 -5.82
C THR A 8 8.32 2.72 -6.47
N THR A 9 7.27 3.30 -5.90
CA THR A 9 6.60 4.48 -6.46
C THR A 9 6.02 5.36 -5.36
N HIS A 10 5.95 6.67 -5.65
CA HIS A 10 5.13 7.63 -4.92
C HIS A 10 3.93 8.13 -5.76
N SER A 11 3.79 7.66 -7.00
CA SER A 11 2.71 8.04 -7.91
C SER A 11 1.44 7.24 -7.60
N TYR A 12 0.34 7.97 -7.43
CA TYR A 12 -0.99 7.40 -7.29
C TYR A 12 -1.46 6.71 -8.57
N ASP A 13 -1.16 7.29 -9.74
CA ASP A 13 -1.51 6.72 -11.05
C ASP A 13 -0.92 5.31 -11.25
N VAL A 14 0.25 5.03 -10.66
CA VAL A 14 0.84 3.69 -10.69
C VAL A 14 0.04 2.71 -9.84
N LEU A 15 -0.48 3.13 -8.69
CA LEU A 15 -1.36 2.31 -7.84
C LEU A 15 -2.69 2.04 -8.56
N GLU A 16 -3.29 3.05 -9.18
CA GLU A 16 -4.47 2.90 -10.05
C GLU A 16 -4.21 1.89 -11.16
N ARG A 17 -3.06 2.00 -11.82
CA ARG A 17 -2.73 1.08 -12.90
C ARG A 17 -2.50 -0.35 -12.40
N LEU A 18 -1.93 -0.52 -11.20
CA LEU A 18 -1.70 -1.82 -10.60
C LEU A 18 -3.04 -2.52 -10.28
N VAL A 19 -3.99 -1.81 -9.68
CA VAL A 19 -5.35 -2.33 -9.41
C VAL A 19 -6.09 -2.67 -10.69
N ALA A 20 -5.89 -1.90 -11.77
CA ALA A 20 -6.52 -2.12 -13.06
C ALA A 20 -5.93 -3.28 -13.87
N ILE A 21 -4.64 -3.59 -13.69
CA ILE A 21 -3.97 -4.73 -14.35
C ILE A 21 -4.20 -6.02 -13.58
N GLU A 22 -4.28 -5.94 -12.25
CA GLU A 22 -4.50 -7.07 -11.34
C GLU A 22 -3.53 -8.25 -11.59
N PRO A 23 -2.20 -8.05 -11.46
CA PRO A 23 -1.26 -9.16 -11.62
C PRO A 23 -1.52 -10.24 -10.57
N GLU A 24 -1.39 -11.51 -10.99
CA GLU A 24 -1.45 -12.66 -10.08
C GLU A 24 -0.38 -12.54 -8.99
N ASP A 25 -0.77 -12.92 -7.76
CA ASP A 25 0.10 -12.94 -6.57
C ASP A 25 0.80 -11.60 -6.24
N ALA A 26 0.18 -10.47 -6.61
CA ALA A 26 0.70 -9.14 -6.29
C ALA A 26 0.28 -8.65 -4.90
N SER A 27 1.20 -7.92 -4.25
CA SER A 27 0.93 -7.19 -3.01
C SER A 27 1.56 -5.80 -3.06
N VAL A 28 1.00 -4.88 -2.29
CA VAL A 28 1.53 -3.53 -2.11
C VAL A 28 2.03 -3.37 -0.68
N VAL A 29 3.30 -3.02 -0.55
CA VAL A 29 3.90 -2.69 0.74
C VAL A 29 3.94 -1.17 0.88
N VAL A 30 3.09 -0.63 1.74
CA VAL A 30 3.09 0.79 2.11
C VAL A 30 4.07 0.98 3.26
N LEU A 31 5.00 1.91 3.11
CA LEU A 31 6.02 2.22 4.11
C LEU A 31 5.70 3.56 4.78
N LYS A 32 5.53 3.56 6.10
CA LYS A 32 5.41 4.77 6.92
C LYS A 32 6.70 5.05 7.66
N LYS A 33 7.19 6.29 7.61
CA LYS A 33 8.22 6.75 8.53
C LYS A 33 7.60 7.18 9.85
N GLY A 34 7.91 6.46 10.92
CA GLY A 34 7.54 6.80 12.29
C GLY A 34 8.41 7.93 12.87
N PRO A 35 8.04 8.44 14.06
CA PRO A 35 8.76 9.54 14.72
C PRO A 35 10.20 9.18 15.11
N ASP A 36 10.46 7.90 15.38
CA ASP A 36 11.78 7.40 15.79
C ASP A 36 12.68 6.99 14.61
N ASP A 37 12.42 7.51 13.40
CA ASP A 37 13.12 7.17 12.16
C ASP A 37 12.99 5.67 11.76
N VAL A 38 11.99 4.98 12.30
CA VAL A 38 11.66 3.57 11.98
C VAL A 38 10.65 3.52 10.83
N LEU A 39 10.86 2.63 9.86
CA LEU A 39 9.88 2.36 8.80
C LEU A 39 8.93 1.23 9.21
N GLU A 40 7.64 1.54 9.28
CA GLU A 40 6.57 0.58 9.54
C GLU A 40 5.95 0.11 8.22
N PRO A 41 5.98 -1.21 7.92
CA PRO A 41 5.35 -1.75 6.73
C PRO A 41 3.87 -2.09 6.97
N LYS A 42 3.01 -1.73 6.02
CA LYS A 42 1.67 -2.30 5.87
C LYS A 42 1.58 -3.02 4.53
N VAL A 43 1.25 -4.31 4.56
CA VAL A 43 1.02 -5.08 3.34
C VAL A 43 -0.47 -5.01 3.01
N LEU A 44 -0.78 -4.72 1.76
CA LEU A 44 -2.13 -4.69 1.21
C LEU A 44 -2.21 -5.66 0.03
N SER A 45 -3.31 -6.41 -0.02
CA SER A 45 -3.77 -7.05 -1.24
C SER A 45 -4.26 -6.01 -2.26
N LEU A 46 -4.42 -6.41 -3.53
CA LEU A 46 -4.99 -5.53 -4.54
C LEU A 46 -6.47 -5.22 -4.29
N ASP A 47 -7.22 -6.14 -3.67
CA ASP A 47 -8.60 -5.93 -3.27
C ASP A 47 -8.71 -4.88 -2.16
N GLU A 48 -7.89 -5.00 -1.10
CA GLU A 48 -7.83 -3.96 -0.07
C GLU A 48 -7.42 -2.61 -0.66
N LEU A 49 -6.45 -2.59 -1.58
CA LEU A 49 -6.04 -1.36 -2.25
C LEU A 49 -7.21 -0.75 -3.05
N ARG A 50 -7.95 -1.56 -3.80
CA ARG A 50 -9.13 -1.16 -4.58
C ARG A 50 -10.21 -0.57 -3.68
N ASP A 51 -10.59 -1.28 -2.62
CA ASP A 51 -11.62 -0.85 -1.66
C ASP A 51 -11.29 0.51 -1.06
N MET A 52 -10.02 0.76 -0.75
CA MET A 52 -9.56 2.03 -0.21
C MET A 52 -9.66 3.17 -1.21
N MET A 53 -9.27 2.92 -2.45
CA MET A 53 -9.35 3.90 -3.54
C MET A 53 -10.81 4.26 -3.87
N GLU A 54 -11.69 3.27 -3.91
CA GLU A 54 -13.13 3.47 -4.12
C GLU A 54 -13.79 4.23 -2.96
N SER A 55 -13.33 3.97 -1.73
CA SER A 55 -13.78 4.67 -0.52
C SER A 55 -13.19 6.09 -0.37
N HIS A 56 -12.45 6.59 -1.36
CA HIS A 56 -11.75 7.88 -1.32
C HIS A 56 -10.77 8.01 -0.14
N VAL A 57 -10.31 6.87 0.39
CA VAL A 57 -9.26 6.82 1.43
C VAL A 57 -7.92 6.90 0.74
N ASP A 58 -7.12 7.90 1.10
CA ASP A 58 -5.75 8.00 0.59
C ASP A 58 -4.90 6.87 1.16
N VAL A 59 -4.60 5.87 0.32
CA VAL A 59 -3.77 4.70 0.63
C VAL A 59 -2.45 5.08 1.29
N ARG A 60 -1.89 6.24 0.90
CA ARG A 60 -0.61 6.76 1.43
C ARG A 60 -0.72 7.24 2.89
N LYS A 61 -1.94 7.40 3.40
CA LYS A 61 -2.26 7.86 4.78
C LYS A 61 -2.86 6.78 5.67
N VAL A 62 -3.06 5.58 5.13
CA VAL A 62 -3.76 4.47 5.81
C VAL A 62 -3.11 4.05 7.12
N VAL A 63 -1.81 4.27 7.21
CA VAL A 63 -0.98 4.04 8.38
C VAL A 63 -1.23 5.04 9.52
N ASP A 64 -2.05 6.08 9.31
CA ASP A 64 -2.48 7.02 10.37
C ASP A 64 -3.80 6.61 11.03
N ILE A 65 -4.56 5.68 10.44
CA ILE A 65 -5.91 5.29 10.91
C ILE A 65 -5.83 4.28 12.07
N GLN A 66 -4.68 3.64 12.31
CA GLN A 66 -4.45 2.71 13.43
C GLN A 66 -3.51 3.27 14.49
N GLY A 67 -3.68 4.55 14.84
CA GLY A 67 -2.88 5.26 15.84
C GLY A 67 -3.45 5.28 17.27
N SER A 68 -4.33 4.36 17.66
CA SER A 68 -4.82 4.28 19.04
C SER A 68 -5.10 2.85 19.48
N GLN A 69 -4.05 2.04 19.54
CA GLN A 69 -3.94 0.93 20.51
C GLN A 69 -2.47 0.77 20.89
N GLY A 70 -2.01 1.58 21.84
CA GLY A 70 -0.96 1.20 22.79
C GLY A 70 -1.63 0.96 24.15
N PRO A 71 -1.05 0.12 25.04
CA PRO A 71 -1.62 -0.16 26.36
C PRO A 71 -1.83 1.09 27.21
#